data_AF-A0A0F7PGJ3-F1
#
_entry.id   AF-A0A0F7PGJ3-F1
#
_cell.length_a   1.000
_cell.length_b   1.000
_cell.length_c   1.000
_cell.angle_alpha   90.00
_cell.angle_beta   90.00
_cell.angle_gamma   90.00
#
_symmetry.space_group_name_H-M   'P 1'
#
loop_
_entity.id
_entity.type
_entity.pdbx_description
1 polymer ?
#
loop_
_entity_poly.entity_id
_entity_poly.type
_entity_poly.pdbx_seq_one_letter_code
_entity_poly.pdbx_strand_id
1 'polypeptide(L)'
;MGQLPTDVPWDVNWDKKFESQLEELKQSGSFDTYRKKTIRIIRNPIREGSYKSENLKGLKTAHVSGNYQDIICFELTPGVNHQSQQEKLEEVYLHFIDHWDNYDSALSSRNAAGRTVEFTIEMPYLEEGYDVERAKNTVYKAVKDLDGSRITQEWGDECLRLTGEVSPEDKDVVKTAIPTTVDVKFNENTLF
;
A
#
# COMPACT_ATOMS: atom_id res chain seq x y z
N MET A 1 -0.32 19.55 12.33
CA MET A 1 -0.53 18.52 11.28
C MET A 1 0.23 18.96 10.04
N GLY A 2 1.24 18.21 9.61
CA GLY A 2 2.03 18.56 8.43
C GLY A 2 1.54 17.76 7.24
N GLN A 3 0.85 18.41 6.29
CA GLN A 3 0.53 17.79 5.00
C GLN A 3 1.83 17.49 4.24
N LEU A 4 1.87 16.36 3.55
CA LEU A 4 2.94 16.06 2.59
C LEU A 4 2.91 17.11 1.47
N PRO A 5 4.06 17.45 0.86
CA PRO A 5 4.09 18.37 -0.26
C PRO A 5 3.35 17.72 -1.44
N THR A 6 2.16 18.23 -1.75
CA THR A 6 1.36 17.83 -2.93
C THR A 6 1.61 18.74 -4.13
N ASP A 7 2.63 19.61 -4.04
CA ASP A 7 3.03 20.60 -5.04
C ASP A 7 4.03 20.06 -6.08
N VAL A 8 4.15 18.73 -6.20
CA VAL A 8 5.08 18.06 -7.12
C VAL A 8 4.34 17.50 -8.34
N PRO A 9 5.00 17.40 -9.52
CA PRO A 9 4.34 16.96 -10.76
C PRO A 9 4.27 15.44 -10.92
N TRP A 10 4.67 14.67 -9.91
CA TRP A 10 4.62 13.20 -9.86
C TRP A 10 3.75 12.73 -8.69
N ASP A 11 3.23 11.51 -8.82
CA ASP A 11 2.49 10.86 -7.75
C ASP A 11 3.41 10.48 -6.59
N VAL A 12 2.88 10.50 -5.38
CA VAL A 12 3.61 10.14 -4.16
C VAL A 12 2.83 9.06 -3.43
N ASN A 13 3.37 7.86 -3.43
CA ASN A 13 2.80 6.68 -2.77
C ASN A 13 3.77 6.13 -1.73
N TRP A 14 3.29 5.28 -0.83
CA TRP A 14 4.13 4.63 0.19
C TRP A 14 3.56 3.27 0.57
N ASP A 15 4.33 2.42 1.26
CA ASP A 15 3.89 1.13 1.81
C ASP A 15 3.29 1.26 3.23
N LYS A 16 2.42 0.32 3.63
CA LYS A 16 1.85 0.22 5.00
C LYS A 16 2.95 0.18 6.06
N LYS A 17 4.07 -0.50 5.75
CA LYS A 17 5.24 -0.56 6.63
C LYS A 17 5.85 0.83 6.85
N PHE A 18 5.99 1.62 5.79
CA PHE A 18 6.48 2.99 5.91
C PHE A 18 5.55 3.86 6.76
N GLU A 19 4.23 3.71 6.55
CA GLU A 19 3.21 4.43 7.32
C GLU A 19 3.27 4.10 8.82
N SER A 20 3.27 2.81 9.18
CA SER A 20 3.33 2.38 10.58
C SER A 20 4.60 2.89 11.28
N GLN A 21 5.73 2.86 10.58
CA GLN A 21 7.00 3.36 11.10
C GLN A 21 6.98 4.88 11.32
N LEU A 22 6.31 5.64 10.45
CA LEU A 22 6.12 7.08 10.69
C LEU A 22 5.23 7.35 11.91
N GLU A 23 4.18 6.55 12.14
CA GLU A 23 3.34 6.68 13.34
C GLU A 23 4.10 6.39 14.63
N GLU A 24 4.94 5.35 14.64
CA GLU A 24 5.82 5.06 15.78
C GLU A 24 6.80 6.22 16.05
N LEU A 25 7.36 6.81 15.00
CA LEU A 25 8.27 7.95 15.11
C LEU A 25 7.59 9.21 15.64
N LYS A 26 6.31 9.44 15.31
CA LYS A 26 5.51 10.55 15.87
C LYS A 26 5.40 10.46 17.39
N GLN A 27 5.37 9.24 17.92
CA GLN A 27 5.28 8.98 19.36
C GLN A 27 6.64 9.10 20.08
N SER A 28 7.76 8.88 19.39
CA SER A 28 9.10 8.85 19.98
C SER A 28 9.85 10.19 19.98
N GLY A 29 9.28 11.25 19.39
CA GLY A 29 9.84 12.61 19.39
C GLY A 29 10.94 12.88 18.36
N SER A 30 11.37 11.87 17.59
CA SER A 30 12.38 12.00 16.52
C SER A 30 11.78 12.30 15.13
N PHE A 31 10.45 12.33 15.03
CA PHE A 31 9.68 12.45 13.79
C PHE A 31 10.09 13.60 12.85
N ASP A 32 10.41 14.78 13.38
CA ASP A 32 10.67 15.96 12.53
C ASP A 32 11.85 15.75 11.57
N THR A 33 12.86 15.00 12.01
CA THR A 33 14.03 14.67 11.19
C THR A 33 13.67 13.77 10.01
N TYR A 34 12.89 12.71 10.26
CA TYR A 34 12.41 11.80 9.21
C TYR A 34 11.46 12.53 8.28
N ARG A 35 10.51 13.31 8.82
CA ARG A 35 9.59 14.16 8.04
C ARG A 35 10.34 15.09 7.09
N LYS A 36 11.36 15.81 7.59
CA LYS A 36 12.18 16.70 6.75
C LYS A 36 12.91 15.93 5.65
N LYS A 37 13.40 14.72 5.94
CA LYS A 37 14.06 13.88 4.94
C LYS A 37 13.07 13.37 3.89
N THR A 38 11.90 12.88 4.29
CA THR A 38 10.82 12.47 3.38
C THR A 38 10.41 13.62 2.44
N ILE A 39 10.23 14.83 2.96
CA ILE A 39 9.93 16.02 2.15
C ILE A 39 11.03 16.31 1.13
N ARG A 40 12.32 16.15 1.50
CA ARG A 40 13.44 16.33 0.55
C ARG A 40 13.40 15.29 -0.56
N ILE A 41 13.16 14.02 -0.22
CA ILE A 41 13.01 12.93 -1.19
C ILE A 41 11.87 13.25 -2.15
N ILE A 42 10.69 13.60 -1.65
CA ILE A 42 9.53 13.93 -2.48
C ILE A 42 9.82 15.09 -3.44
N ARG A 43 10.51 16.13 -2.97
CA ARG A 43 10.79 17.32 -3.80
C ARG A 43 11.94 17.15 -4.77
N ASN A 44 12.95 16.34 -4.44
CA ASN A 44 14.16 16.16 -5.24
C ASN A 44 14.56 14.67 -5.34
N PRO A 45 13.67 13.79 -5.82
CA PRO A 45 13.83 12.34 -5.72
C PRO A 45 15.04 11.79 -6.46
N ILE A 46 15.41 12.41 -7.59
CA ILE A 46 16.57 11.99 -8.39
C ILE A 46 17.88 12.26 -7.63
N ARG A 47 17.97 13.44 -7.00
CA ARG A 47 19.16 13.91 -6.28
C ARG A 47 19.32 13.27 -4.92
N GLU A 48 18.20 13.01 -4.24
CA GLU A 48 18.22 12.40 -2.92
C GLU A 48 18.50 10.90 -3.04
N GLY A 49 19.35 10.37 -2.16
CA GLY A 49 19.65 8.96 -2.08
C GLY A 49 20.44 8.37 -3.26
N SER A 50 20.88 7.14 -3.08
CA SER A 50 21.69 6.41 -4.05
C SER A 50 20.97 5.13 -4.47
N TYR A 51 21.07 4.80 -5.75
CA TYR A 51 20.61 3.51 -6.24
C TYR A 51 21.38 2.38 -5.58
N LYS A 52 20.67 1.31 -5.26
CA LYS A 52 21.26 0.08 -4.72
C LYS A 52 21.52 -0.94 -5.82
N SER A 53 22.48 -1.82 -5.53
CA SER A 53 22.85 -2.96 -6.36
C SER A 53 22.21 -4.24 -5.84
N GLU A 54 22.41 -5.34 -6.59
CA GLU A 54 22.04 -6.69 -6.18
C GLU A 54 20.54 -6.82 -5.86
N ASN A 55 20.20 -7.26 -4.64
CA ASN A 55 18.84 -7.59 -4.23
C ASN A 55 17.91 -6.37 -4.25
N LEU A 56 18.44 -5.16 -4.09
CA LEU A 56 17.67 -3.91 -4.11
C LEU A 56 17.80 -3.13 -5.41
N LYS A 57 18.17 -3.80 -6.52
CA LYS A 57 18.30 -3.15 -7.82
C LYS A 57 16.98 -2.45 -8.20
N GLY A 58 17.08 -1.16 -8.52
CA GLY A 58 15.92 -0.32 -8.87
C GLY A 58 15.46 0.58 -7.72
N LEU A 59 15.82 0.26 -6.47
CA LEU A 59 15.52 1.06 -5.30
C LEU A 59 16.62 2.07 -5.00
N LYS A 60 16.22 3.17 -4.38
CA LYS A 60 17.09 4.21 -3.82
C LYS A 60 16.97 4.23 -2.31
N THR A 61 18.07 4.51 -1.64
CA THR A 61 18.08 4.73 -0.18
C THR A 61 18.68 6.07 0.16
N ALA A 62 18.08 6.79 1.09
CA ALA A 62 18.60 8.07 1.56
C ALA A 62 18.75 8.09 3.09
N HIS A 63 19.94 8.44 3.58
CA HIS A 63 20.22 8.55 5.01
C HIS A 63 19.43 9.69 5.66
N VAL A 64 18.93 9.43 6.86
CA VAL A 64 18.25 10.41 7.71
C VAL A 64 19.30 11.30 8.38
N SER A 65 19.18 12.62 8.24
CA SER A 65 20.20 13.55 8.78
C SER A 65 20.22 13.53 10.30
N GLY A 66 21.39 13.38 10.94
CA GLY A 66 21.49 13.34 12.41
C GLY A 66 21.25 11.97 13.03
N ASN A 67 20.76 11.00 12.26
CA ASN A 67 20.86 9.58 12.56
C ASN A 67 21.34 8.84 11.31
N TYR A 68 22.64 8.89 11.05
CA TYR A 68 23.26 8.35 9.82
C TYR A 68 23.06 6.84 9.66
N GLN A 69 22.65 6.17 10.72
CA GLN A 69 22.36 4.76 10.71
C GLN A 69 21.00 4.44 10.09
N ASP A 70 20.06 5.39 10.06
CA ASP A 70 18.74 5.14 9.48
C ASP A 70 18.67 5.60 8.03
N ILE A 71 17.98 4.80 7.22
CA ILE A 71 17.73 5.04 5.81
C ILE A 71 16.23 5.03 5.54
N ILE A 72 15.83 5.84 4.56
CA ILE A 72 14.51 5.73 3.92
C ILE A 72 14.73 5.05 2.56
N CYS A 73 14.02 3.95 2.32
CA CYS A 73 14.03 3.22 1.05
C CYS A 73 12.86 3.66 0.18
N PHE A 74 13.11 3.91 -1.10
CA PHE A 74 12.12 4.39 -2.06
C PHE A 74 12.44 4.01 -3.49
N GLU A 75 11.45 4.05 -4.36
CA GLU A 75 11.54 3.77 -5.80
C GLU A 75 11.09 4.97 -6.62
N LEU A 76 11.63 5.08 -7.84
CA LEU A 76 11.20 6.04 -8.85
C LEU A 76 10.60 5.28 -10.03
N THR A 77 9.37 5.62 -10.43
CA THR A 77 8.71 5.04 -11.60
C THR A 77 8.56 6.11 -12.68
N PRO A 78 9.06 5.90 -13.91
CA PRO A 78 10.13 4.97 -14.26
C PRO A 78 11.45 5.31 -13.53
N GLY A 79 12.35 4.33 -13.44
CA GLY A 79 13.66 4.51 -12.81
C GLY A 79 14.52 5.54 -13.55
N VAL A 80 14.70 6.72 -12.94
CA VAL A 80 15.47 7.84 -13.50
C VAL A 80 16.68 8.20 -12.62
N ASN A 81 17.86 8.30 -13.23
CA ASN A 81 19.11 8.53 -12.51
C ASN A 81 19.78 9.88 -12.83
N HIS A 82 19.22 10.67 -13.74
CA HIS A 82 19.78 11.94 -14.18
C HIS A 82 18.74 13.05 -14.14
N GLN A 83 19.10 14.24 -13.65
CA GLN A 83 18.16 15.35 -13.45
C GLN A 83 17.46 15.78 -14.74
N SER A 84 18.11 15.64 -15.90
CA SER A 84 17.52 15.93 -17.21
C SER A 84 16.34 15.01 -17.59
N GLN A 85 16.12 13.93 -16.86
CA GLN A 85 15.00 12.99 -17.05
C GLN A 85 13.86 13.24 -16.06
N GLN A 86 13.93 14.30 -15.24
CA GLN A 86 12.92 14.60 -14.23
C GLN A 86 11.51 14.70 -14.80
N GLU A 87 11.35 15.25 -15.99
CA GLU A 87 10.05 15.37 -16.66
C GLU A 87 9.41 14.00 -17.01
N LYS A 88 10.19 12.92 -16.98
CA LYS A 88 9.71 11.56 -17.21
C LYS A 88 9.29 10.85 -15.93
N LEU A 89 9.52 11.44 -14.76
CA LEU A 89 9.17 10.83 -13.48
C LEU A 89 7.66 10.91 -13.30
N GLU A 90 7.03 9.74 -13.12
CA GLU A 90 5.59 9.61 -12.94
C GLU A 90 5.25 9.42 -11.45
N GLU A 91 6.07 8.66 -10.71
CA GLU A 91 5.80 8.31 -9.31
C GLU A 91 7.09 8.25 -8.46
N VAL A 92 6.95 8.68 -7.20
CA VAL A 92 7.87 8.42 -6.10
C VAL A 92 7.18 7.51 -5.08
N TYR A 93 7.75 6.33 -4.82
CA TYR A 93 7.15 5.33 -3.95
C TYR A 93 8.03 5.06 -2.71
N LEU A 94 7.53 5.27 -1.49
CA LEU A 94 8.31 5.10 -0.24
C LEU A 94 8.02 3.74 0.41
N HIS A 95 9.03 2.88 0.56
CA HIS A 95 8.82 1.49 1.03
C HIS A 95 8.91 1.32 2.55
N PHE A 96 9.97 1.84 3.16
CA PHE A 96 10.22 1.63 4.59
C PHE A 96 11.33 2.56 5.10
N ILE A 97 11.42 2.62 6.43
CA ILE A 97 12.51 3.19 7.20
C ILE A 97 13.24 2.01 7.86
N ASP A 98 14.56 1.93 7.76
CA ASP A 98 15.32 0.85 8.41
C ASP A 98 16.73 1.30 8.79
N HIS A 99 17.39 0.50 9.61
CA HIS A 99 18.80 0.64 9.91
C HIS A 99 19.63 0.13 8.71
N TRP A 100 20.66 0.87 8.33
CA TRP A 100 21.50 0.59 7.16
C TRP A 100 22.21 -0.77 7.18
N ASP A 101 22.38 -1.36 8.37
CA ASP A 101 22.95 -2.70 8.58
C ASP A 101 21.92 -3.85 8.43
N ASN A 102 20.61 -3.57 8.46
CA ASN A 102 19.57 -4.59 8.54
C ASN A 102 18.76 -4.78 7.25
N TYR A 103 19.01 -3.97 6.21
CA TYR A 103 18.12 -3.89 5.05
C TYR A 103 18.16 -5.12 4.11
N ASP A 104 19.14 -6.02 4.26
CA ASP A 104 19.28 -7.23 3.43
C ASP A 104 18.07 -8.18 3.52
N SER A 105 17.16 -7.94 4.48
CA SER A 105 15.98 -8.78 4.75
C SER A 105 14.62 -8.16 4.37
N ALA A 106 14.58 -6.92 3.87
CA ALA A 106 13.35 -6.12 3.82
C ALA A 106 12.55 -6.16 2.50
N LEU A 107 12.80 -7.12 1.60
CA LEU A 107 12.04 -7.28 0.35
C LEU A 107 10.82 -8.18 0.56
N SER A 108 9.70 -7.57 0.93
CA SER A 108 8.38 -8.07 0.56
C SER A 108 7.88 -7.30 -0.66
N SER A 109 6.93 -7.87 -1.40
CA SER A 109 6.17 -7.17 -2.46
C SER A 109 5.71 -5.77 -2.02
N ARG A 110 5.47 -4.87 -2.99
CA ARG A 110 4.81 -3.56 -2.76
C ARG A 110 3.51 -3.82 -1.99
N ASN A 111 3.37 -3.23 -0.80
CA ASN A 111 2.17 -3.31 0.02
C ASN A 111 1.74 -1.88 0.33
N ALA A 112 1.17 -1.23 -0.69
CA ALA A 112 0.82 0.18 -0.66
C ALA A 112 -0.01 0.53 0.58
N ALA A 113 0.47 1.51 1.33
CA ALA A 113 -0.34 2.31 2.22
C ALA A 113 -1.26 3.17 1.35
N GLY A 114 -2.51 2.75 1.30
CA GLY A 114 -3.52 3.48 0.57
C GLY A 114 -4.85 2.81 0.71
N ARG A 115 -5.71 3.40 1.57
CA ARG A 115 -7.17 3.38 1.46
C ARG A 115 -7.73 2.03 1.06
N THR A 116 -7.55 1.05 1.93
CA THR A 116 -8.29 -0.20 1.75
C THR A 116 -9.77 0.14 1.76
N VAL A 117 -10.45 -0.31 0.72
CA VAL A 117 -11.90 -0.21 0.67
C VAL A 117 -12.40 -1.52 1.22
N GLU A 118 -13.05 -1.41 2.38
CA GLU A 118 -13.75 -2.54 2.95
C GLU A 118 -14.88 -2.92 1.99
N PHE A 119 -14.88 -4.16 1.53
CA PHE A 119 -16.00 -4.74 0.83
C PHE A 119 -16.76 -5.66 1.78
N THR A 120 -18.08 -5.66 1.66
CA THR A 120 -18.97 -6.61 2.34
C THR A 120 -19.83 -7.30 1.28
N ILE A 121 -19.84 -8.62 1.31
CA ILE A 121 -20.64 -9.47 0.43
C ILE A 121 -21.66 -10.19 1.30
N GLU A 122 -22.94 -10.05 0.98
CA GLU A 122 -24.03 -10.73 1.70
C GLU A 122 -24.58 -11.85 0.82
N MET A 123 -24.36 -13.11 1.23
CA MET A 123 -24.75 -14.30 0.48
C MET A 123 -25.98 -14.96 1.15
N PRO A 124 -27.17 -14.92 0.52
CA PRO A 124 -28.35 -15.57 1.09
C PRO A 124 -28.20 -17.09 1.00
N TYR A 125 -28.17 -17.79 2.14
CA TYR A 125 -27.99 -19.26 2.16
C TYR A 125 -29.30 -20.03 2.39
N LEU A 126 -30.38 -19.32 2.71
CA LEU A 126 -31.72 -19.90 2.89
C LEU A 126 -32.55 -19.90 1.58
N GLU A 127 -32.06 -19.26 0.52
CA GLU A 127 -32.72 -19.25 -0.78
C GLU A 127 -32.46 -20.55 -1.55
N GLU A 128 -33.53 -21.15 -2.11
CA GLU A 128 -33.41 -22.34 -2.94
C GLU A 128 -32.60 -22.04 -4.22
N GLY A 129 -31.60 -22.89 -4.49
CA GLY A 129 -30.77 -22.81 -5.70
C GLY A 129 -29.43 -22.09 -5.51
N TYR A 130 -29.11 -21.63 -4.30
CA TYR A 130 -27.86 -20.93 -4.03
C TYR A 130 -26.81 -21.81 -3.33
N ASP A 131 -25.69 -22.08 -4.02
CA ASP A 131 -24.55 -22.82 -3.47
C ASP A 131 -23.53 -21.87 -2.84
N VAL A 132 -23.67 -21.68 -1.53
CA VAL A 132 -22.84 -20.80 -0.70
C VAL A 132 -21.38 -21.19 -0.73
N GLU A 133 -21.08 -22.49 -0.70
CA GLU A 133 -19.70 -22.98 -0.68
C GLU A 133 -19.00 -22.69 -2.01
N ARG A 134 -19.73 -22.80 -3.13
CA ARG A 134 -19.21 -22.42 -4.45
C ARG A 134 -19.00 -20.92 -4.58
N ALA A 135 -19.95 -20.10 -4.12
CA ALA A 135 -19.81 -18.64 -4.15
C ALA A 135 -18.63 -18.18 -3.27
N LYS A 136 -18.53 -18.69 -2.04
CA LYS A 136 -17.43 -18.44 -1.10
C LYS A 136 -16.07 -18.81 -1.73
N ASN A 137 -15.95 -19.99 -2.33
CA ASN A 137 -14.72 -20.40 -3.01
C ASN A 137 -14.35 -19.52 -4.20
N THR A 138 -15.34 -18.98 -4.91
CA THR A 138 -15.11 -18.06 -6.03
C THR A 138 -14.56 -16.73 -5.54
N VAL A 139 -15.14 -16.17 -4.47
CA VAL A 139 -14.62 -14.98 -3.79
C VAL A 139 -13.19 -15.23 -3.32
N TYR A 140 -12.95 -16.27 -2.52
CA TYR A 140 -11.61 -16.58 -2.04
C TYR A 140 -10.58 -16.69 -3.16
N LYS A 141 -10.92 -17.32 -4.30
CA LYS A 141 -10.00 -17.39 -5.44
C LYS A 141 -9.73 -16.03 -6.08
N ALA A 142 -10.75 -15.18 -6.20
CA ALA A 142 -10.61 -13.87 -6.82
C ALA A 142 -9.73 -12.91 -6.00
N VAL A 143 -9.84 -12.95 -4.67
CA VAL A 143 -9.01 -12.14 -3.75
C VAL A 143 -7.73 -12.83 -3.28
N LYS A 144 -7.56 -14.14 -3.53
CA LYS A 144 -6.32 -14.87 -3.17
C LYS A 144 -5.09 -14.32 -3.90
N ASP A 145 -5.29 -13.85 -5.12
CA ASP A 145 -4.23 -13.29 -5.96
C ASP A 145 -4.03 -11.78 -5.71
N LEU A 146 -4.87 -11.17 -4.85
CA LEU A 146 -4.77 -9.77 -4.44
C LEU A 146 -3.97 -9.65 -3.15
N ASP A 147 -2.87 -8.90 -3.18
CA ASP A 147 -1.88 -8.84 -2.10
C ASP A 147 -2.51 -8.33 -0.79
N GLY A 148 -2.25 -9.02 0.32
CA GLY A 148 -2.71 -8.61 1.66
C GLY A 148 -4.19 -8.74 2.00
N SER A 149 -5.04 -9.28 1.10
CA SER A 149 -6.49 -9.43 1.33
C SER A 149 -6.80 -10.48 2.39
N ARG A 150 -7.19 -10.05 3.60
CA ARG A 150 -7.76 -10.95 4.63
C ARG A 150 -9.28 -10.88 4.54
N ILE A 151 -9.92 -12.04 4.35
CA ILE A 151 -11.38 -12.17 4.39
C ILE A 151 -11.79 -12.73 5.75
N THR A 152 -12.67 -12.04 6.44
CA THR A 152 -13.41 -12.57 7.59
C THR A 152 -14.79 -13.07 7.13
N GLN A 153 -15.29 -14.10 7.80
CA GLN A 153 -16.62 -14.66 7.54
C GLN A 153 -17.46 -14.61 8.82
N GLU A 154 -18.73 -14.24 8.67
CA GLU A 154 -19.72 -14.22 9.74
C GLU A 154 -21.02 -14.86 9.25
N TRP A 155 -21.49 -15.88 9.96
CA TRP A 155 -22.78 -16.51 9.69
C TRP A 155 -23.87 -15.74 10.44
N GLY A 156 -24.70 -15.00 9.71
CA GLY A 156 -25.90 -14.36 10.26
C GLY A 156 -27.08 -15.33 10.30
N ASP A 157 -28.29 -14.80 10.52
CA ASP A 157 -29.52 -15.60 10.56
C ASP A 157 -30.08 -15.94 9.16
N GLU A 158 -29.86 -15.05 8.19
CA GLU A 158 -30.41 -15.17 6.82
C GLU A 158 -29.33 -15.20 5.71
N CYS A 159 -28.11 -14.74 6.02
CA CYS A 159 -27.02 -14.64 5.05
C CYS A 159 -25.65 -14.93 5.67
N LEU A 160 -24.72 -15.40 4.83
CA LEU A 160 -23.30 -15.45 5.12
C LEU A 160 -22.70 -14.12 4.70
N ARG A 161 -22.08 -13.40 5.64
CA ARG A 161 -21.39 -12.14 5.37
C ARG A 161 -19.90 -12.41 5.23
N LEU A 162 -19.32 -11.99 4.10
CA LEU A 162 -17.88 -11.98 3.87
C LEU A 162 -17.39 -10.53 3.84
N THR A 163 -16.45 -10.19 4.71
CA THR A 163 -15.84 -8.86 4.77
C THR A 163 -14.37 -8.96 4.43
N GLY A 164 -13.86 -8.07 3.61
CA GLY A 164 -12.44 -8.00 3.31
C GLY A 164 -12.01 -6.62 2.87
N GLU A 165 -10.70 -6.47 2.68
CA GLU A 165 -10.08 -5.23 2.28
C GLU A 165 -9.43 -5.42 0.90
N VAL A 166 -9.73 -4.52 -0.03
CA VAL A 166 -9.03 -4.45 -1.33
C VAL A 166 -8.55 -3.04 -1.62
N SER A 167 -7.59 -2.92 -2.52
CA SER A 167 -7.21 -1.63 -3.08
C SER A 167 -8.39 -1.02 -3.87
N PRO A 168 -8.47 0.32 -4.02
CA PRO A 168 -9.52 0.96 -4.81
C PRO A 168 -9.51 0.54 -6.30
N GLU A 169 -8.35 0.19 -6.84
CA GLU A 169 -8.15 -0.26 -8.23
C GLU A 169 -8.62 -1.70 -8.46
N ASP A 170 -8.62 -2.54 -7.42
CA ASP A 170 -9.09 -3.93 -7.48
C ASP A 170 -10.60 -4.10 -7.25
N LYS A 171 -11.34 -3.00 -7.00
CA LYS A 171 -12.80 -3.04 -6.81
C LYS A 171 -13.52 -3.75 -7.94
N ASP A 172 -13.09 -3.52 -9.18
CA ASP A 172 -13.75 -4.08 -10.36
C ASP A 172 -13.42 -5.57 -10.56
N VAL A 173 -12.27 -6.04 -10.06
CA VAL A 173 -11.93 -7.46 -10.01
C VAL A 173 -12.89 -8.20 -9.08
N VAL A 174 -13.13 -7.64 -7.89
CA VAL A 174 -14.08 -8.19 -6.91
C VAL A 174 -15.50 -8.20 -7.48
N LYS A 175 -15.96 -7.08 -8.06
CA LYS A 175 -17.30 -7.00 -8.67
C LYS A 175 -17.50 -8.00 -9.82
N THR A 176 -16.48 -8.21 -10.65
CA THR A 176 -16.57 -9.09 -11.82
C THR A 176 -16.52 -10.57 -11.44
N ALA A 177 -15.79 -10.90 -10.37
CA ALA A 177 -15.66 -12.28 -9.91
C ALA A 177 -16.90 -12.79 -9.15
N ILE A 178 -17.71 -11.88 -8.61
CA ILE A 178 -18.87 -12.23 -7.81
C ILE A 178 -20.08 -12.44 -8.73
N PRO A 179 -20.86 -13.52 -8.55
CA PRO A 179 -22.09 -13.72 -9.31
C PRO A 179 -23.01 -12.51 -9.16
N THR A 180 -23.64 -12.07 -10.24
CA THR A 180 -24.56 -10.91 -10.26
C THR A 180 -25.76 -11.03 -9.32
N THR A 181 -25.99 -12.21 -8.75
CA THR A 181 -27.03 -12.50 -7.76
C THR A 181 -26.63 -12.13 -6.33
N VAL A 182 -25.42 -11.58 -6.11
CA VAL A 182 -24.89 -11.26 -4.78
C VAL A 182 -24.59 -9.78 -4.71
N ASP A 183 -25.12 -9.11 -3.68
CA ASP A 183 -24.84 -7.71 -3.46
C ASP A 183 -23.45 -7.52 -2.84
N VAL A 184 -22.67 -6.65 -3.47
CA VAL A 184 -21.33 -6.26 -3.02
C VAL A 184 -21.39 -4.79 -2.62
N LYS A 185 -21.25 -4.53 -1.33
CA LYS A 185 -21.18 -3.17 -0.79
C LYS A 185 -19.73 -2.81 -0.58
N PHE A 186 -19.33 -1.65 -1.09
CA PHE A 186 -18.02 -1.07 -0.83
C PHE A 186 -18.21 0.09 0.13
N ASN A 187 -17.54 0.05 1.28
CA ASN A 187 -17.56 1.14 2.23
C ASN A 187 -16.52 2.17 1.80
N GLU A 188 -16.97 3.26 1.16
CA GLU A 188 -16.09 4.32 0.68
C GLU A 188 -15.55 5.24 1.78
N ASN A 189 -15.83 4.93 3.06
CA ASN A 189 -15.20 5.58 4.20
C ASN A 189 -13.71 5.24 4.24
N THR A 190 -13.01 6.02 3.45
CA THR A 190 -11.58 6.11 3.36
C THR A 190 -11.07 6.51 4.75
N LEU A 191 -10.50 5.58 5.52
CA LEU A 191 -9.78 5.93 6.74
C LEU A 191 -8.53 6.71 6.32
N PHE A 192 -8.51 7.98 6.70
CA PHE A 192 -7.40 8.93 6.54
C PHE A 192 -6.56 8.98 7.83
#